data_AF-A0A2D5ADM1-F1
#
_entry.id   AF-A0A2D5ADM1-F1
#
_cell.length_a   1.000
_cell.length_b   1.000
_cell.length_c   1.000
_cell.angle_alpha   90.00
_cell.angle_beta   90.00
_cell.angle_gamma   90.00
#
_symmetry.space_group_name_H-M   'P 1'
#
loop_
_entity.id
_entity.type
_entity.pdbx_description
1 polymer ?
#
loop_
_entity_poly.entity_id
_entity_poly.type
_entity_poly.pdbx_seq_one_letter_code
_entity_poly.pdbx_strand_id
1 'polypeptide(L)' 'MARLVRIEGTGPIKIEPREKPVFVCGCGLTEKFPFCDGAHKRCRDEEPEALYRYDVGTGAVVRVEPSDD' A
#
# COMPACT_ATOMS: atom_id res chain seq x y z
N MET A 1 9.81 -15.42 12.33
CA MET A 1 9.66 -14.11 13.01
C MET A 1 8.68 -13.27 12.19
N ALA A 2 7.63 -12.75 12.81
CA ALA A 2 6.71 -11.82 12.16
C ALA A 2 7.03 -10.39 12.62
N ARG A 3 6.84 -9.42 11.74
CA ARG A 3 6.95 -7.99 12.04
C ARG A 3 5.73 -7.27 11.49
N LEU A 4 5.26 -6.25 12.21
CA LEU A 4 4.29 -5.28 11.70
C LEU A 4 5.07 -4.04 11.27
N VAL A 5 4.83 -3.58 10.04
CA VAL A 5 5.47 -2.38 9.48
C VAL A 5 4.35 -1.39 9.15
N ARG A 6 4.40 -0.19 9.74
CA ARG A 6 3.50 0.90 9.40
C ARG A 6 3.85 1.43 8.01
N ILE A 7 2.85 1.56 7.14
CA ILE A 7 2.98 2.10 5.79
C ILE A 7 1.90 3.17 5.65
N GLU A 8 2.31 4.40 5.34
CA GLU A 8 1.40 5.55 5.15
C GLU A 8 1.23 5.94 3.68
N GLY A 9 2.09 5.43 2.80
CA GLY A 9 1.97 5.70 1.37
C GLY A 9 0.71 5.08 0.81
N THR A 10 -0.09 5.85 0.06
CA THR A 10 -1.33 5.34 -0.58
C THR A 10 -1.19 5.16 -2.09
N GLY A 11 0.01 5.40 -2.64
CA GLY A 11 0.25 5.42 -4.08
C GLY A 11 1.67 5.01 -4.49
N PRO A 12 1.91 4.85 -5.80
CA PRO A 12 3.22 4.51 -6.31
C PRO A 12 4.17 5.70 -6.34
N ILE A 13 5.46 5.41 -6.19
CA ILE A 13 6.55 6.37 -6.34
C ILE A 13 7.10 6.25 -7.76
N LYS A 14 7.05 7.34 -8.53
CA LYS A 14 7.64 7.40 -9.88
C LYS A 14 9.15 7.55 -9.77
N ILE A 15 9.89 6.70 -10.49
CA ILE A 15 11.35 6.80 -10.57
C ILE A 15 11.74 7.66 -11.77
N GLU A 16 12.50 8.71 -11.53
CA GLU A 16 13.00 9.64 -12.55
C GLU A 16 14.52 9.90 -12.41
N PRO A 17 15.22 10.22 -13.52
CA PRO A 17 14.76 10.19 -14.91
C PRO A 17 14.82 8.77 -15.50
N ARG A 18 13.86 8.42 -16.36
CA ARG A 18 13.82 7.12 -17.08
C ARG A 18 13.22 7.31 -18.47
N GLU A 19 13.71 6.58 -19.47
CA GLU A 19 13.12 6.53 -20.82
C GLU A 19 11.71 5.92 -20.81
N LYS A 20 11.51 4.89 -19.98
CA LYS A 20 10.21 4.26 -19.73
C LYS A 20 9.81 4.49 -18.28
N PRO A 21 8.57 4.93 -17.98
CA PRO A 21 8.13 5.12 -16.61
C PRO A 21 8.27 3.85 -15.77
N VAL A 22 8.89 3.97 -14.61
CA VAL A 22 8.96 2.91 -13.59
C VAL A 22 8.28 3.42 -12.32
N PHE A 23 7.41 2.59 -11.76
CA PHE A 23 6.64 2.90 -10.57
C PHE A 23 6.90 1.85 -9.50
N VAL A 24 7.40 2.27 -8.35
CA VAL A 24 7.63 1.43 -7.16
C VAL A 24 6.39 1.49 -6.28
N CYS A 25 5.98 0.36 -5.71
CA CYS A 25 4.86 0.30 -4.79
C CYS A 25 5.17 1.08 -3.51
N GLY A 26 4.34 2.09 -3.19
CA GLY A 26 4.37 2.79 -1.90
C GLY A 26 3.26 2.36 -0.93
N CYS A 27 2.23 1.64 -1.42
CA CYS A 27 1.07 1.23 -0.60
C CYS A 27 1.21 -0.11 0.12
N GLY A 28 2.24 -0.90 -0.18
CA GLY A 28 2.44 -2.22 0.42
C GLY A 28 1.46 -3.32 -0.02
N LEU A 29 0.47 -3.02 -0.88
CA LEU A 29 -0.56 -3.98 -1.31
C LEU A 29 -0.26 -4.70 -2.63
N THR A 30 0.92 -4.49 -3.22
CA THR A 30 1.24 -5.13 -4.50
C THR A 30 1.48 -6.64 -4.36
N GLU A 31 1.02 -7.39 -5.35
CA GLU A 31 1.34 -8.81 -5.53
C GLU A 31 2.64 -9.00 -6.35
N LYS A 32 3.19 -7.92 -6.91
CA LYS A 32 4.38 -7.89 -7.77
C LYS A 32 5.49 -7.01 -7.19
N PHE A 33 5.67 -7.10 -5.86
CA PHE A 33 6.68 -6.34 -5.15
C PHE A 33 8.07 -6.50 -5.81
N PRO A 34 8.82 -5.41 -6.07
CA PRO A 34 8.62 -4.04 -5.59
C PRO A 34 7.80 -3.11 -6.50
N PHE A 35 7.30 -3.59 -7.64
CA PHE A 35 6.68 -2.74 -8.65
C PHE A 35 5.21 -2.47 -8.38
N CYS A 36 4.71 -1.31 -8.81
CA CYS A 36 3.29 -1.03 -8.76
C CYS A 36 2.53 -1.86 -9.81
N ASP A 37 1.50 -2.57 -9.36
CA ASP A 37 0.55 -3.33 -10.18
C ASP A 37 -0.86 -2.72 -10.21
N GLY A 38 -1.07 -1.59 -9.53
CA GLY A 38 -2.36 -0.91 -9.43
C GLY A 38 -3.17 -1.24 -8.17
N ALA A 39 -2.70 -2.12 -7.28
CA ALA A 39 -3.40 -2.46 -6.02
C ALA A 39 -3.69 -1.24 -5.13
N HIS A 40 -2.85 -0.20 -5.22
CA HIS A 40 -3.02 1.08 -4.51
C HIS A 40 -4.38 1.76 -4.74
N LYS A 41 -5.14 1.36 -5.77
CA LYS A 41 -6.51 1.87 -5.98
C LYS A 41 -7.46 1.53 -4.83
N ARG A 42 -7.17 0.48 -4.05
CA ARG A 42 -7.93 0.12 -2.83
C ARG A 42 -7.77 1.17 -1.72
N CYS A 43 -6.66 1.91 -1.71
CA CYS A 43 -6.36 2.92 -0.70
C CYS A 43 -7.09 4.26 -0.91
N ARG A 44 -7.92 4.41 -1.96
CA ARG A 44 -8.56 5.69 -2.30
C ARG A 44 -9.65 6.10 -1.31
N ASP A 45 -10.31 5.12 -0.72
CA ASP A 45 -11.43 5.29 0.20
C ASP A 45 -10.99 5.02 1.65
N GLU A 46 -9.68 5.06 1.91
CA GLU A 46 -9.13 4.96 3.27
C GLU A 46 -9.27 6.29 4.01
N GLU A 47 -9.78 6.23 5.24
CA GLU A 47 -9.87 7.41 6.11
C GLU A 47 -8.49 7.76 6.71
N PRO A 48 -8.06 9.04 6.69
CA PRO A 48 -6.71 9.46 7.11
C PRO A 48 -6.30 9.10 8.54
N GLU A 49 -7.27 8.90 9.44
CA GLU A 49 -7.04 8.63 10.87
C GLU A 49 -7.31 7.16 11.23
N ALA A 50 -7.46 6.29 10.23
CA ALA A 50 -7.74 4.89 10.43
C ALA A 50 -6.61 3.96 9.97
N LEU A 51 -6.39 2.90 10.72
CA LEU A 51 -5.47 1.80 10.41
C LEU A 51 -6.21 0.70 9.67
N TYR A 52 -5.90 0.54 8.39
CA TYR A 52 -6.42 -0.54 7.56
C TYR A 52 -5.48 -1.74 7.58
N ARG A 53 -5.99 -2.88 8.06
CA ARG A 53 -5.29 -4.15 7.99
C ARG A 53 -5.82 -4.95 6.80
N TYR A 54 -4.92 -5.38 5.93
CA TYR A 54 -5.23 -6.19 4.76
C TYR A 54 -4.82 -7.65 4.96
N ASP A 55 -5.63 -8.57 4.45
CA ASP A 55 -5.24 -9.97 4.27
C ASP A 55 -4.37 -10.12 3.02
N VAL A 56 -3.22 -10.79 3.18
CA VAL A 56 -2.21 -10.92 2.09
C VAL A 56 -2.68 -11.87 0.99
N GLY A 57 -3.58 -12.82 1.27
CA GLY A 57 -4.05 -13.80 0.29
C GLY A 57 -5.22 -13.31 -0.56
N THR A 58 -6.09 -12.48 0.01
CA THR A 58 -7.34 -12.03 -0.62
C THR A 58 -7.34 -10.54 -0.97
N GLY A 59 -6.45 -9.76 -0.34
CA GLY A 59 -6.43 -8.32 -0.48
C GLY A 59 -7.63 -7.60 0.15
N ALA A 60 -8.43 -8.32 0.94
CA ALA A 60 -9.57 -7.78 1.66
C ALA A 60 -9.11 -7.06 2.94
N VAL A 61 -9.85 -6.00 3.31
CA VAL A 61 -9.68 -5.35 4.62
C VAL A 61 -10.22 -6.29 5.70
N VAL A 62 -9.37 -6.65 6.66
CA VAL A 62 -9.72 -7.53 7.79
C VAL A 62 -9.98 -6.76 9.08
N ARG A 63 -9.47 -5.52 9.19
CA ARG A 63 -9.71 -4.65 10.36
C ARG A 63 -9.51 -3.19 9.99
N VAL A 64 -10.34 -2.33 10.54
CA VAL A 64 -10.20 -0.86 10.50
C VAL A 64 -10.27 -0.39 11.95
N GLU A 65 -9.26 0.35 12.40
CA GLU A 65 -9.15 0.86 13.77
C GLU A 65 -8.76 2.33 13.77
N PRO A 66 -9.01 3.10 14.83
CA PRO A 66 -8.38 4.41 14.99
C PRO A 66 -6.85 4.29 14.95
N SER A 67 -6.16 5.28 14.39
CA SER A 67 -4.70 5.35 14.47
C SER A 67 -4.22 5.60 15.91
N ASP A 68 -3.13 4.92 16.27
CA ASP A 68 -2.48 5.00 17.60
C ASP A 68 -1.48 6.17 17.73
N ASP A 69 -1.46 7.13 16.79
CA ASP A 69 -0.49 8.24 16.74
C ASP A 69 -0.83 9.44 17.64
#